data_AF-A0AA40A579-F1
#
_entry.id   AF-A0AA40A579-F1
#
_cell.length_a   1.000
_cell.length_b   1.000
_cell.length_c   1.000
_cell.angle_alpha   90.00
_cell.angle_beta   90.00
_cell.angle_gamma   90.00
#
_symmetry.space_group_name_H-M   'P 1'
#
loop_
_entity.id
_entity.type
_entity.pdbx_description
1 polymer ?
#
loop_
_entity_poly.entity_id
_entity_poly.type
_entity_poly.pdbx_seq_one_letter_code
_entity_poly.pdbx_strand_id
1 'polypeptide(L)'
;MEENEQKKRINDVICEITGAREAHQGQIDAVHRLVHQRNDTVLVAATGYGKSAVLYAFSAITKLTTVQIVPFTKLGENQRDDIARAVPSSKSVWIGSITFPSLAPLPLPLTPEYIAN
;
A
#
# COMPACT_ATOMS: atom_id res chain seq x y z
N MET A 1 -23.41 12.31 -12.26
CA MET A 1 -23.49 11.69 -10.93
C MET A 1 -23.30 12.78 -9.91
N GLU A 2 -24.30 12.96 -9.06
CA GLU A 2 -24.29 13.95 -7.98
C GLU A 2 -23.26 13.54 -6.90
N GLU A 3 -22.66 14.50 -6.18
CA GLU A 3 -21.59 14.21 -5.19
C GLU A 3 -22.03 13.18 -4.14
N ASN A 4 -23.28 13.25 -3.70
CA ASN A 4 -23.86 12.32 -2.73
C ASN A 4 -23.91 10.88 -3.28
N GLU A 5 -24.18 10.73 -4.57
CA GLU A 5 -24.21 9.42 -5.24
C GLU A 5 -22.80 8.84 -5.39
N GLN A 6 -21.81 9.69 -5.67
CA GLN A 6 -20.39 9.30 -5.68
C GLN A 6 -19.93 8.82 -4.31
N LYS A 7 -20.22 9.58 -3.24
CA LYS A 7 -19.84 9.23 -1.87
C LYS A 7 -20.55 7.97 -1.39
N LYS A 8 -21.81 7.77 -1.74
CA LYS A 8 -22.54 6.53 -1.46
C LYS A 8 -21.87 5.32 -2.13
N ARG A 9 -21.55 5.43 -3.43
CA ARG A 9 -20.86 4.35 -4.15
C ARG A 9 -19.49 4.03 -3.55
N ILE A 10 -18.75 5.06 -3.10
CA ILE A 10 -17.47 4.88 -2.41
C ILE A 10 -17.65 4.12 -1.10
N ASN A 11 -18.65 4.49 -0.29
CA ASN A 11 -19.00 3.78 0.95
C ASN A 11 -19.27 2.29 0.65
N ASP A 12 -20.13 2.02 -0.33
CA ASP A 12 -20.52 0.65 -0.67
C ASP A 12 -19.31 -0.21 -1.06
N VAL A 13 -18.39 0.33 -1.86
CA VAL A 13 -17.14 -0.35 -2.24
C VAL A 13 -16.23 -0.60 -1.02
N ILE A 14 -16.08 0.38 -0.13
CA ILE A 14 -15.25 0.20 1.08
C ILE A 14 -15.86 -0.90 1.97
N CYS A 15 -17.18 -0.90 2.15
CA CYS A 15 -17.88 -1.92 2.93
C CYS A 15 -17.75 -3.31 2.30
N GLU A 16 -17.87 -3.44 0.97
CA GLU A 16 -17.67 -4.70 0.25
C GLU A 16 -16.27 -5.28 0.47
N ILE A 17 -15.23 -4.43 0.35
CA ILE A 17 -13.83 -4.84 0.50
C ILE A 17 -13.50 -5.22 1.95
N THR A 18 -14.03 -4.48 2.92
CA THR A 18 -13.63 -4.62 4.33
C THR A 18 -14.55 -5.53 5.14
N GLY A 19 -15.75 -5.81 4.65
CA GLY A 19 -16.82 -6.46 5.42
C GLY A 19 -17.42 -5.56 6.51
N ALA A 20 -17.06 -4.27 6.56
CA ALA A 20 -17.62 -3.32 7.51
C ALA A 20 -19.06 -2.96 7.17
N ARG A 21 -19.84 -2.61 8.20
CA ARG A 21 -21.22 -2.12 8.01
C ARG A 21 -21.25 -0.72 7.37
N GLU A 22 -20.27 0.10 7.68
CA GLU A 22 -20.19 1.49 7.23
C GLU A 22 -18.72 1.94 7.18
N ALA A 23 -18.37 2.71 6.15
CA ALA A 23 -17.05 3.30 6.02
C ALA A 23 -16.91 4.56 6.89
N HIS A 24 -15.72 4.81 7.43
CA HIS A 24 -15.48 6.07 8.11
C HIS A 24 -15.53 7.24 7.11
N GLN A 25 -16.10 8.36 7.53
CA GLN A 25 -16.25 9.55 6.68
C GLN A 25 -14.91 9.99 6.06
N GLY A 26 -13.82 9.96 6.83
CA GLY A 26 -12.50 10.32 6.32
C GLY A 26 -11.95 9.36 5.24
N GLN A 27 -12.39 8.10 5.22
CA GLN A 27 -12.06 7.18 4.13
C GLN A 27 -12.83 7.55 2.86
N ILE A 28 -14.13 7.85 3.00
CA ILE A 28 -15.00 8.25 1.88
C ILE A 28 -14.47 9.53 1.24
N ASP A 29 -14.17 10.54 2.05
CA ASP A 29 -13.65 11.81 1.56
C ASP A 29 -12.27 11.65 0.91
N ALA A 30 -11.38 10.82 1.48
CA ALA A 30 -10.07 10.56 0.88
C ALA A 30 -10.19 9.90 -0.51
N VAL A 31 -11.05 8.89 -0.66
CA VAL A 31 -11.29 8.25 -1.96
C VAL A 31 -11.94 9.24 -2.94
N HIS A 32 -12.90 10.05 -2.49
CA HIS A 32 -13.55 11.06 -3.35
C HIS A 32 -12.54 12.06 -3.89
N ARG A 33 -11.64 12.57 -3.04
CA ARG A 33 -10.55 13.48 -3.45
C ARG A 33 -9.60 12.84 -4.45
N LEU A 34 -9.22 11.57 -4.25
CA LEU A 34 -8.32 10.86 -5.15
C LEU A 34 -8.97 10.51 -6.50
N VAL A 35 -10.21 10.00 -6.49
CA VAL A 35 -10.88 9.47 -7.69
C VAL A 35 -11.53 10.57 -8.52
N HIS A 36 -12.29 11.46 -7.88
CA HIS A 36 -13.14 12.42 -8.58
C HIS A 36 -12.47 13.78 -8.72
N GLN A 37 -11.73 14.22 -7.70
CA GLN A 37 -11.05 15.51 -7.73
C GLN A 37 -9.61 15.44 -8.26
N ARG A 38 -9.01 14.23 -8.27
CA ARG A 38 -7.60 13.99 -8.66
C ARG A 38 -6.60 14.82 -7.87
N ASN A 39 -6.89 15.00 -6.58
CA ASN A 39 -6.08 15.80 -5.67
C ASN A 39 -5.14 14.92 -4.83
N ASP A 40 -3.91 15.40 -4.63
CA ASP A 40 -3.02 14.84 -3.62
C ASP A 40 -3.69 14.90 -2.24
N THR A 41 -3.65 13.79 -1.52
CA THR A 41 -4.42 13.62 -0.29
C THR A 41 -3.54 13.07 0.83
N VAL A 42 -3.50 13.79 1.95
CA VAL A 42 -2.87 13.33 3.18
C VAL A 42 -3.96 12.83 4.12
N LEU A 43 -3.92 11.54 4.48
CA LEU A 43 -4.82 10.94 5.46
C LEU A 43 -4.06 10.59 6.74
N VAL A 44 -4.34 11.32 7.82
CA VAL A 44 -3.78 11.04 9.16
C VAL A 44 -4.86 10.40 10.01
N ALA A 45 -4.59 9.18 10.49
CA ALA A 45 -5.51 8.46 11.36
C ALA A 45 -4.75 7.45 12.24
N ALA A 46 -5.36 7.07 13.36
CA ALA A 46 -4.82 6.07 14.29
C ALA A 46 -4.57 4.71 13.61
N THR A 47 -3.72 3.88 14.22
CA THR A 47 -3.61 2.46 13.84
C THR A 47 -4.97 1.78 14.03
N GLY A 48 -5.28 0.76 13.22
CA GLY A 48 -6.59 0.10 13.25
C GLY A 48 -7.73 0.85 12.55
N TYR A 49 -7.57 2.14 12.20
CA TYR A 49 -8.59 2.91 11.47
C TYR A 49 -8.96 2.35 10.07
N GLY A 50 -8.15 1.45 9.51
CA GLY A 50 -8.38 0.92 8.16
C GLY A 50 -7.95 1.88 7.04
N LYS A 51 -6.84 2.61 7.23
CA LYS A 51 -6.29 3.53 6.21
C LYS A 51 -6.07 2.86 4.85
N SER A 52 -5.68 1.59 4.83
CA SER A 52 -5.44 0.81 3.60
C SER A 52 -6.69 0.66 2.72
N ALA A 53 -7.89 0.65 3.32
CA ALA A 53 -9.15 0.53 2.58
C ALA A 53 -9.33 1.63 1.53
N VAL A 54 -8.76 2.82 1.76
CA VAL A 54 -8.77 3.94 0.80
C VAL A 54 -8.03 3.57 -0.49
N LEU A 55 -6.84 2.98 -0.38
CA LEU A 55 -6.04 2.59 -1.54
C LEU A 55 -6.66 1.38 -2.28
N TYR A 56 -7.32 0.49 -1.54
CA TYR A 56 -8.00 -0.67 -2.11
C TYR A 56 -9.24 -0.23 -2.89
N ALA A 57 -10.07 0.63 -2.30
CA ALA A 57 -11.22 1.22 -2.96
C ALA A 57 -10.83 2.06 -4.17
N PHE A 58 -9.75 2.86 -4.07
CA PHE A 58 -9.21 3.60 -5.22
C PHE A 58 -8.87 2.66 -6.38
N SER A 59 -8.16 1.56 -6.10
CA SER A 59 -7.78 0.56 -7.10
C SER A 59 -9.01 -0.09 -7.75
N ALA A 60 -9.99 -0.50 -6.92
CA ALA A 60 -11.22 -1.14 -7.38
C ALA A 60 -12.08 -0.22 -8.25
N ILE A 61 -12.18 1.07 -7.88
CA ILE A 61 -13.02 2.04 -8.58
C ILE A 61 -12.39 2.48 -9.90
N THR A 62 -11.09 2.77 -9.91
CA THR A 62 -10.41 3.37 -11.06
C THR A 62 -9.96 2.33 -12.09
N LYS A 63 -9.76 1.08 -11.68
CA LYS A 63 -9.15 0.00 -12.48
C LYS A 63 -7.75 0.37 -13.00
N LEU A 64 -7.08 1.33 -12.35
CA LEU A 64 -5.70 1.72 -12.63
C LEU A 64 -4.73 0.89 -11.79
N THR A 65 -3.46 0.91 -12.18
CA THR A 65 -2.39 0.34 -11.37
C THR A 65 -2.08 1.25 -10.19
N THR A 66 -2.31 0.77 -8.97
CA THR A 66 -1.94 1.47 -7.73
C THR A 66 -0.58 1.00 -7.25
N VAL A 67 0.38 1.91 -7.14
CA VAL A 67 1.69 1.63 -6.57
C VAL A 67 1.69 2.03 -5.10
N GLN A 68 1.96 1.07 -4.21
CA GLN A 68 2.04 1.30 -2.77
C GLN A 68 3.49 1.16 -2.32
N ILE A 69 4.03 2.21 -1.71
CA ILE A 69 5.36 2.20 -1.12
C ILE A 69 5.20 2.00 0.38
N VAL A 70 5.69 0.87 0.89
CA VAL A 70 5.61 0.52 2.31
C VAL A 70 7.02 0.24 2.84
N PRO A 71 7.38 0.79 4.01
CA PRO A 71 8.73 0.61 4.56
C PRO A 71 8.96 -0.78 5.17
N PHE A 72 7.88 -1.48 5.58
CA PHE A 72 7.97 -2.77 6.24
C PHE A 72 7.57 -3.90 5.29
N THR A 73 8.50 -4.81 5.00
CA THR A 73 8.33 -5.94 4.08
C THR A 73 7.14 -6.83 4.46
N LYS A 74 7.09 -7.31 5.71
CA LYS A 74 5.98 -8.17 6.19
C LYS A 74 4.61 -7.48 6.11
N LEU A 75 4.57 -6.16 6.35
CA LEU A 75 3.33 -5.40 6.23
C LEU A 75 2.87 -5.35 4.77
N GLY A 76 3.80 -5.15 3.85
CA GLY A 76 3.51 -5.16 2.41
C GLY A 76 3.01 -6.50 1.90
N GLU A 77 3.62 -7.60 2.35
CA GLU A 77 3.18 -8.96 2.03
C GLU A 77 1.75 -9.22 2.52
N ASN A 78 1.45 -8.89 3.79
CA ASN A 78 0.09 -9.02 4.33
C ASN A 78 -0.92 -8.18 3.55
N GLN A 79 -0.57 -6.93 3.22
CA GLN A 79 -1.45 -6.07 2.43
C GLN A 79 -1.67 -6.60 1.01
N ARG A 80 -0.66 -7.20 0.36
CA ARG A 80 -0.85 -7.87 -0.93
C ARG A 80 -1.90 -8.97 -0.80
N ASP A 81 -1.76 -9.82 0.22
CA ASP A 81 -2.65 -10.97 0.43
C ASP A 81 -4.07 -10.53 0.80
N ASP A 82 -4.21 -9.45 1.57
CA ASP A 82 -5.50 -8.84 1.88
C ASP A 82 -6.19 -8.31 0.62
N ILE A 83 -5.47 -7.60 -0.25
CA ILE A 83 -6.01 -7.10 -1.53
C ILE A 83 -6.44 -8.26 -2.43
N ALA A 84 -5.60 -9.28 -2.58
CA ALA A 84 -5.89 -10.43 -3.43
C ALA A 84 -7.20 -11.14 -3.00
N ARG A 85 -7.47 -11.17 -1.69
CA ARG A 85 -8.70 -11.74 -1.12
C ARG A 85 -9.90 -10.81 -1.25
N ALA A 86 -9.72 -9.53 -0.93
CA ALA A 86 -10.82 -8.58 -0.81
C ALA A 86 -11.24 -7.95 -2.16
N VAL A 87 -10.36 -8.00 -3.16
CA VAL A 87 -10.61 -7.43 -4.50
C VAL A 87 -10.32 -8.51 -5.54
N PRO A 88 -11.29 -9.37 -5.90
CA PRO A 88 -11.06 -10.53 -6.78
C PRO A 88 -10.52 -10.19 -8.17
N SER A 89 -10.77 -8.97 -8.65
CA SER A 89 -10.27 -8.47 -9.93
C SER A 89 -8.85 -7.90 -9.85
N SER A 90 -8.30 -7.74 -8.65
CA SER A 90 -6.98 -7.18 -8.43
C SER A 90 -5.88 -8.21 -8.67
N LYS A 91 -4.87 -7.81 -9.45
CA LYS A 91 -3.63 -8.58 -9.63
C LYS A 91 -2.53 -7.96 -8.78
N SER A 92 -2.62 -8.13 -7.47
CA SER A 92 -1.64 -7.59 -6.52
C SER A 92 -0.31 -8.32 -6.63
N VAL A 93 0.76 -7.57 -6.87
CA VAL A 93 2.14 -8.09 -6.94
C VAL A 93 2.97 -7.43 -5.86
N TRP A 94 3.86 -8.20 -5.24
CA TRP A 94 4.86 -7.68 -4.30
C TRP A 94 6.20 -7.53 -5.01
N ILE A 95 6.79 -6.35 -4.90
CA ILE A 95 8.15 -6.07 -5.37
C ILE A 95 9.01 -5.81 -4.14
N GLY A 96 9.71 -6.84 -3.69
CA GLY A 96 10.63 -6.74 -2.57
C GLY A 96 11.96 -6.12 -2.98
N SER A 97 12.70 -5.60 -2.00
CA SER A 97 14.12 -5.27 -2.20
C SER A 97 14.90 -6.58 -2.36
N ILE A 98 15.76 -6.63 -3.38
CA ILE A 98 16.83 -7.62 -3.41
C ILE A 98 17.86 -7.13 -2.39
N THR A 99 17.87 -7.72 -1.21
CA THR A 99 18.99 -7.55 -0.30
C THR A 99 20.17 -8.26 -0.95
N PHE A 100 21.06 -7.52 -1.61
CA PHE A 100 22.40 -8.05 -1.82
C PHE A 100 22.92 -8.39 -0.42
N PRO A 101 23.44 -9.60 -0.17
CA PRO A 101 24.17 -9.82 1.06
C PRO A 101 25.16 -8.67 1.16
N SER A 102 25.13 -7.94 2.28
CA SER A 102 26.20 -7.01 2.62
C SER A 102 27.47 -7.74 2.23
N LEU A 103 28.19 -7.25 1.23
CA LEU A 103 29.53 -7.72 0.99
C LEU A 103 30.17 -7.57 2.36
N ALA A 104 30.44 -8.68 3.05
CA ALA A 104 31.28 -8.63 4.22
C ALA A 104 32.48 -7.80 3.75
N PRO A 105 32.90 -6.76 4.50
CA PRO A 105 34.00 -5.93 4.04
C PRO A 105 35.10 -6.88 3.60
N LEU A 106 35.47 -6.80 2.31
CA LEU A 106 36.55 -7.62 1.78
C LEU A 106 37.69 -7.46 2.78
N PRO A 107 38.32 -8.56 3.25
CA PRO A 107 39.41 -8.44 4.20
C PRO A 107 40.37 -7.41 3.60
N LEU A 108 40.62 -6.33 4.35
CA LEU A 108 41.59 -5.32 3.96
C LEU A 108 42.86 -6.08 3.55
N PRO A 109 43.48 -5.77 2.40
CA PRO A 109 44.70 -6.44 2.01
C PRO A 109 45.67 -6.33 3.19
N LEU A 110 46.08 -7.49 3.71
CA LEU A 110 47.12 -7.55 4.73
C LEU A 110 48.31 -6.77 4.16
N THR A 111 48.74 -5.76 4.91
CA THR A 111 49.89 -4.93 4.60
C THR A 111 51.12 -5.82 4.33
N PRO A 112 52.10 -5.34 3.54
CA PRO A 112 53.22 -6.14 3.04
C PRO A 112 54.29 -6.46 4.10
N GLU A 113 53.89 -6.97 5.26
CA GLU A 113 54.80 -7.42 6.33
C GLU A 113 54.91 -8.96 6.42
N TYR A 114 54.55 -9.68 5.36
CA TYR A 114 54.92 -11.09 5.20
C TYR A 114 56.11 -11.26 4.24
N ILE A 115 57.14 -10.44 4.46
CA ILE A 115 58.53 -10.74 4.08
C ILE A 115 59.34 -10.66 5.38
N ALA A 116 59.39 -11.75 6.13
CA ALA A 116 60.52 -12.09 7.00
C ALA A 116 60.35 -13.49 7.59
N ASN A 117 61.31 -14.36 7.24
CA ASN A 117 61.66 -15.68 7.74
C ASN A 117 60.89 -16.89 7.20
#